data_AF-A0A9P4J1J7-F1
#
_entry.id   AF-A0A9P4J1J7-F1
#
_cell.length_a   1.000
_cell.length_b   1.000
_cell.length_c   1.000
_cell.angle_alpha   90.00
_cell.angle_beta   90.00
_cell.angle_gamma   90.00
#
_symmetry.space_group_name_H-M   'P 1'
#
loop_
_entity.id
_entity.type
_entity.pdbx_description
1 polymer ?
#
loop_
_entity_poly.entity_id
_entity_poly.type
_entity_poly.pdbx_seq_one_letter_code
_entity_poly.pdbx_strand_id
1 'polypeptide(L)'
;MVQEQRPTSQQGSDCALLAFSGPIELRTMKPTTLETKAYWRLCLSESFVQAGCEYLQRTHQDYGTDLSFLSAFAFCSTPLWVDMSESLYNTVSKTPVLSSIAHIFVMNTFFEQFLGGETTEECAPKIENLWRNRIGTLLGYNIEANLDGSSKDPELIAQQTQMVLESIESQGLLSQRLSPETSAMGRDSRCWVRIKVTGLLPHPIALEHASAAILAARKAQDLDANVPYPGLPHDEDWKAALTGAEVTASDREQLLTLRATLETIMSKARDHHVRVVIDAEQSWYQPVIDSLTDELMQKYNTNGGPATCIASFQAYLRRYPQMLDYQIQRAQEKGYQLLLKQVRGAYMITEDKRWREKKMEGPGPVWSTKAETDASYDYGVAKAIETIAQQIRKRGRSDVSVVFATHNSHSVDKGLRLFEEWGLAVCCKDKDRDQLVVRKETAGCVAFAQIYGLRDDLTNRIAGSAATEDGFPLVVKSMSYGELAECMPFLARRATENKAVLEGRGGATAERRRLGREIRRRLIRWACFDMKV
;
A
#
# COMPACT_ATOMS: atom_id res chain seq x y z
N MET A 1 -20.76 42.07 -30.03
CA MET A 1 -20.18 42.27 -31.38
C MET A 1 -19.34 41.02 -31.65
N VAL A 2 -19.46 40.29 -32.76
CA VAL A 2 -20.19 40.54 -34.03
C VAL A 2 -21.22 39.41 -34.31
N GLN A 3 -22.11 39.63 -35.28
CA GLN A 3 -23.31 38.85 -35.62
C GLN A 3 -23.06 37.46 -36.26
N GLU A 4 -24.09 36.62 -36.25
CA GLU A 4 -24.24 35.43 -37.11
C GLU A 4 -24.56 35.82 -38.57
N GLN A 5 -24.21 34.95 -39.54
CA GLN A 5 -25.03 34.64 -40.72
C GLN A 5 -24.85 33.17 -41.16
N ARG A 6 -25.88 32.58 -41.79
CA ARG A 6 -25.88 31.23 -42.43
C ARG A 6 -26.13 31.36 -43.93
N PRO A 7 -25.73 30.37 -44.75
CA PRO A 7 -26.70 29.60 -45.55
C PRO A 7 -26.44 28.06 -45.49
N THR A 8 -27.41 27.16 -45.22
CA THR A 8 -28.33 26.48 -46.18
C THR A 8 -27.61 25.78 -47.36
N SER A 9 -27.33 24.46 -47.33
CA SER A 9 -28.23 23.29 -47.64
C SER A 9 -28.31 22.95 -49.14
N GLN A 10 -28.41 21.71 -49.63
CA GLN A 10 -28.68 20.37 -49.03
C GLN A 10 -27.50 19.39 -49.37
N GLN A 11 -27.54 18.06 -49.62
CA GLN A 11 -28.59 17.01 -49.69
C GLN A 11 -27.97 15.58 -49.56
N GLY A 12 -28.77 14.57 -49.15
CA GLY A 12 -28.46 13.13 -49.26
C GLY A 12 -27.62 12.53 -48.11
N SER A 13 -27.92 11.36 -47.52
CA SER A 13 -29.05 10.44 -47.75
C SER A 13 -29.44 9.63 -46.49
N ASP A 14 -30.71 9.77 -46.08
CA ASP A 14 -31.64 8.82 -45.44
C ASP A 14 -31.19 7.72 -44.44
N CYS A 15 -31.74 7.86 -43.21
CA CYS A 15 -32.49 6.84 -42.44
C CYS A 15 -31.80 5.55 -41.89
N ALA A 16 -32.25 4.96 -40.77
CA ALA A 16 -33.39 5.26 -39.90
C ALA A 16 -33.06 5.03 -38.40
N LEU A 17 -33.76 5.76 -37.52
CA LEU A 17 -33.95 5.38 -36.11
C LEU A 17 -35.15 4.42 -36.00
N LEU A 18 -34.99 3.30 -35.29
CA LEU A 18 -36.10 2.49 -34.79
C LEU A 18 -35.86 2.12 -33.33
N ALA A 19 -36.79 2.51 -32.47
CA ALA A 19 -36.87 2.02 -31.09
C ALA A 19 -37.64 0.70 -31.07
N PHE A 20 -37.19 -0.26 -30.26
CA PHE A 20 -37.95 -1.48 -29.97
C PHE A 20 -37.94 -1.79 -28.48
N SER A 21 -39.14 -1.80 -27.89
CA SER A 21 -39.43 -2.33 -26.56
C SER A 21 -39.89 -3.79 -26.69
N GLY A 22 -39.15 -4.72 -26.09
CA GLY A 22 -39.49 -6.14 -26.09
C GLY A 22 -38.48 -6.98 -25.30
N PRO A 23 -38.86 -8.14 -24.74
CA PRO A 23 -37.98 -8.97 -23.93
C PRO A 23 -36.98 -9.75 -24.80
N ILE A 24 -35.74 -9.86 -24.35
CA ILE A 24 -34.68 -10.62 -25.03
C ILE A 24 -34.71 -12.07 -24.54
N GLU A 25 -35.00 -13.02 -25.44
CA GLU A 25 -34.87 -14.45 -25.17
C GLU A 25 -33.40 -14.89 -25.10
N LEU A 26 -33.07 -15.71 -24.10
CA LEU A 26 -31.75 -16.33 -23.94
C LEU A 26 -31.57 -17.54 -24.88
N ARG A 27 -31.17 -17.31 -26.14
CA ARG A 27 -30.69 -18.39 -27.01
C ARG A 27 -29.26 -18.79 -26.62
N THR A 28 -29.11 -20.01 -26.12
CA THR A 28 -27.81 -20.61 -25.76
C THR A 28 -27.15 -21.27 -26.96
N MET A 29 -26.01 -20.73 -27.40
CA MET A 29 -25.10 -21.46 -28.31
C MET A 29 -24.16 -22.37 -27.52
N LYS A 30 -24.02 -23.63 -27.95
CA LYS A 30 -23.02 -24.57 -27.43
C LYS A 30 -21.82 -24.62 -28.38
N PRO A 31 -20.56 -24.51 -27.91
CA PRO A 31 -19.39 -24.65 -28.76
C PRO A 31 -19.18 -26.12 -29.17
N THR A 32 -18.83 -26.35 -30.44
CA THR A 32 -18.56 -27.68 -31.00
C THR A 32 -17.13 -28.16 -30.75
N THR A 33 -16.97 -29.46 -30.51
CA THR A 33 -15.80 -30.08 -29.85
C THR A 33 -14.51 -30.22 -30.69
N LEU A 34 -14.31 -29.43 -31.75
CA LEU A 34 -13.08 -29.44 -32.56
C LEU A 34 -12.13 -28.29 -32.23
N GLU A 35 -12.60 -27.04 -32.15
CA GLU A 35 -11.73 -25.87 -31.96
C GLU A 35 -10.92 -25.94 -30.66
N THR A 36 -11.53 -26.46 -29.59
CA THR A 36 -10.85 -26.69 -28.31
C THR A 36 -9.64 -27.62 -28.44
N LYS A 37 -9.65 -28.58 -29.38
CA LYS A 37 -8.53 -29.52 -29.61
C LYS A 37 -7.36 -28.88 -30.36
N ALA A 38 -7.58 -27.81 -31.12
CA ALA A 38 -6.50 -27.03 -31.71
C ALA A 38 -5.76 -26.22 -30.63
N TYR A 39 -6.52 -25.55 -29.76
CA TYR A 39 -5.97 -24.77 -28.63
C TYR A 39 -5.08 -25.63 -27.72
N TRP A 40 -5.55 -26.83 -27.34
CA TRP A 40 -4.77 -27.77 -26.52
C TRP A 40 -3.51 -28.34 -27.19
N ARG A 41 -3.37 -28.28 -28.53
CA ARG A 41 -2.14 -28.69 -29.22
C ARG A 41 -1.07 -27.60 -29.21
N LEU A 42 -1.45 -26.31 -29.18
CA LEU A 42 -0.49 -25.21 -29.02
C LEU A 42 0.05 -25.12 -27.59
N CYS A 43 -0.79 -25.34 -26.58
CA CYS A 43 -0.36 -25.39 -25.17
C CYS A 43 0.52 -26.61 -24.79
N LEU A 44 0.95 -27.42 -25.77
CA LEU A 44 1.76 -28.62 -25.59
C LEU A 44 3.01 -28.65 -26.50
N SER A 45 3.44 -27.51 -27.05
CA SER A 45 4.77 -27.44 -27.67
C SER A 45 5.86 -27.62 -26.60
N GLU A 46 6.93 -28.35 -26.95
CA GLU A 46 8.04 -28.61 -26.03
C GLU A 46 8.68 -27.30 -25.55
N SER A 47 8.71 -26.26 -26.39
CA SER A 47 9.16 -24.91 -26.02
C SER A 47 8.36 -24.29 -24.86
N PHE A 48 7.03 -24.40 -24.87
CA PHE A 48 6.17 -23.82 -23.82
C PHE A 48 6.29 -24.61 -22.51
N VAL A 49 6.42 -25.93 -22.61
CA VAL A 49 6.70 -26.80 -21.47
C VAL A 49 8.08 -26.51 -20.88
N GLN A 50 9.10 -26.30 -21.72
CA GLN A 50 10.47 -26.06 -21.29
C GLN A 50 10.65 -24.68 -20.65
N ALA A 51 10.13 -23.60 -21.26
CA ALA A 51 10.11 -22.28 -20.63
C ALA A 51 9.32 -22.27 -19.30
N GLY A 52 8.20 -23.01 -19.24
CA GLY A 52 7.46 -23.23 -18.00
C GLY A 52 8.25 -24.02 -16.94
N CYS A 53 9.04 -25.01 -17.35
CA CYS A 53 9.91 -25.78 -16.47
C CYS A 53 11.12 -24.98 -15.96
N GLU A 54 11.77 -24.17 -16.80
CA GLU A 54 12.90 -23.32 -16.38
C GLU A 54 12.45 -22.23 -15.40
N TYR A 55 11.24 -21.66 -15.58
CA TYR A 55 10.62 -20.78 -14.60
C TYR A 55 10.31 -21.53 -13.28
N LEU A 56 9.75 -22.73 -13.35
CA LEU A 56 9.38 -23.54 -12.18
C LEU A 56 10.56 -24.24 -11.48
N GLN A 57 11.73 -24.35 -12.12
CA GLN A 57 12.97 -24.84 -11.49
C GLN A 57 13.65 -23.76 -10.63
N ARG A 58 13.41 -22.47 -10.92
CA ARG A 58 13.88 -21.34 -10.09
C ARG A 58 13.05 -21.16 -8.81
N THR A 59 11.88 -21.79 -8.70
CA THR A 59 11.01 -21.75 -7.51
C THR A 59 11.06 -23.06 -6.73
N HIS A 60 12.11 -23.24 -5.92
CA HIS A 60 12.23 -24.32 -4.93
C HIS A 60 11.83 -23.84 -3.53
N GLN A 61 11.49 -24.79 -2.64
CA GLN A 61 11.00 -24.60 -1.25
C GLN A 61 9.56 -24.02 -1.14
N ASP A 62 8.73 -24.40 -0.16
CA ASP A 62 8.84 -25.49 0.83
C ASP A 62 7.45 -26.10 1.13
N TYR A 63 7.39 -27.38 1.53
CA TYR A 63 6.14 -28.09 1.82
C TYR A 63 5.44 -27.60 3.11
N GLY A 64 6.19 -27.05 4.08
CA GLY A 64 5.61 -26.50 5.31
C GLY A 64 4.72 -25.29 5.03
N THR A 65 5.16 -24.37 4.16
CA THR A 65 4.50 -23.08 3.90
C THR A 65 3.06 -23.23 3.35
N ASP A 66 2.80 -24.23 2.51
CA ASP A 66 1.44 -24.53 2.01
C ASP A 66 0.49 -24.90 3.16
N LEU A 67 0.96 -25.67 4.15
CA LEU A 67 0.15 -26.12 5.29
C LEU A 67 -0.06 -25.00 6.33
N SER A 68 0.97 -24.18 6.54
CA SER A 68 0.89 -22.94 7.32
C SER A 68 -0.14 -21.98 6.74
N PHE A 69 -0.10 -21.74 5.42
CA PHE A 69 -1.04 -20.89 4.71
C PHE A 69 -2.48 -21.45 4.73
N LEU A 70 -2.66 -22.76 4.53
CA LEU A 70 -3.97 -23.42 4.66
C LEU A 70 -4.57 -23.25 6.06
N SER A 71 -3.75 -23.39 7.10
CA SER A 71 -4.16 -23.22 8.50
C SER A 71 -4.55 -21.78 8.81
N ALA A 72 -3.71 -20.82 8.40
CA ALA A 72 -3.97 -19.39 8.56
C ALA A 72 -5.24 -18.97 7.80
N PHE A 73 -5.43 -19.47 6.56
CA PHE A 73 -6.62 -19.22 5.74
C PHE A 73 -7.90 -19.78 6.37
N ALA A 74 -7.87 -21.01 6.89
CA ALA A 74 -9.04 -21.66 7.49
C ALA A 74 -9.56 -20.90 8.73
N PHE A 75 -8.64 -20.44 9.57
CA PHE A 75 -8.94 -19.65 10.78
C PHE A 75 -9.46 -18.24 10.41
N CYS A 76 -8.77 -17.52 9.51
CA CYS A 76 -9.23 -16.22 9.00
C CYS A 76 -10.59 -16.30 8.27
N SER A 77 -10.95 -17.47 7.73
CA SER A 77 -12.23 -17.71 7.06
C SER A 77 -13.38 -18.05 8.01
N THR A 78 -13.15 -18.13 9.32
CA THR A 78 -14.15 -18.61 10.28
C THR A 78 -14.41 -17.55 11.37
N PRO A 79 -15.56 -16.81 11.32
CA PRO A 79 -15.84 -15.69 12.21
C PRO A 79 -15.60 -15.98 13.70
N LEU A 80 -16.13 -17.10 14.20
CA LEU A 80 -16.00 -17.52 15.60
C LEU A 80 -14.54 -17.58 16.10
N TRP A 81 -13.58 -18.00 15.27
CA TRP A 81 -12.18 -18.13 15.71
C TRP A 81 -11.47 -16.78 15.79
N VAL A 82 -11.78 -15.84 14.90
CA VAL A 82 -11.27 -14.46 14.95
C VAL A 82 -11.92 -13.72 16.11
N ASP A 83 -13.24 -13.80 16.24
CA ASP A 83 -14.00 -13.11 17.29
C ASP A 83 -13.69 -13.69 18.70
N MET A 84 -13.16 -14.93 18.79
CA MET A 84 -12.63 -15.52 20.03
C MET A 84 -11.11 -15.36 20.24
N SER A 85 -10.30 -15.00 19.24
CA SER A 85 -8.85 -15.18 19.30
C SER A 85 -8.17 -14.39 20.43
N GLU A 86 -8.68 -13.19 20.73
CA GLU A 86 -8.18 -12.33 21.80
C GLU A 86 -8.48 -12.92 23.19
N SER A 87 -9.69 -13.45 23.41
CA SER A 87 -10.04 -14.16 24.65
C SER A 87 -9.29 -15.48 24.77
N LEU A 88 -9.10 -16.20 23.66
CA LEU A 88 -8.40 -17.48 23.64
C LEU A 88 -6.92 -17.29 24.00
N TYR A 89 -6.24 -16.33 23.36
CA TYR A 89 -4.86 -15.95 23.66
C TYR A 89 -4.72 -15.56 25.15
N ASN A 90 -5.60 -14.70 25.66
CA ASN A 90 -5.61 -14.26 27.07
C ASN A 90 -5.96 -15.35 28.10
N THR A 91 -6.43 -16.52 27.67
CA THR A 91 -6.64 -17.71 28.52
C THR A 91 -5.48 -18.69 28.40
N VAL A 92 -5.00 -18.91 27.16
CA VAL A 92 -3.95 -19.87 26.83
C VAL A 92 -2.56 -19.41 27.30
N SER A 93 -2.24 -18.11 27.15
CA SER A 93 -0.96 -17.53 27.58
C SER A 93 -0.67 -17.73 29.07
N LYS A 94 -1.73 -17.81 29.89
CA LYS A 94 -1.66 -17.99 31.36
C LYS A 94 -1.36 -19.43 31.79
N THR A 95 -1.34 -20.40 30.87
CA THR A 95 -1.06 -21.81 31.19
C THR A 95 0.20 -22.28 30.44
N PRO A 96 1.37 -22.44 31.10
CA PRO A 96 2.67 -22.53 30.42
C PRO A 96 2.75 -23.53 29.25
N VAL A 97 2.29 -24.77 29.44
CA VAL A 97 2.36 -25.82 28.40
C VAL A 97 1.46 -25.50 27.19
N LEU A 98 0.25 -24.99 27.45
CA LEU A 98 -0.67 -24.57 26.39
C LEU A 98 -0.18 -23.31 25.66
N SER A 99 0.44 -22.38 26.41
CA SER A 99 1.11 -21.20 25.87
C SER A 99 2.20 -21.60 24.88
N SER A 100 3.12 -22.51 25.25
CA SER A 100 4.18 -22.99 24.33
C SER A 100 3.63 -23.66 23.07
N ILE A 101 2.60 -24.50 23.18
CA ILE A 101 1.99 -25.17 22.02
C ILE A 101 1.29 -24.16 21.10
N ALA A 102 0.55 -23.20 21.66
CA ALA A 102 -0.11 -22.15 20.89
C ALA A 102 0.88 -21.16 20.28
N HIS A 103 1.99 -20.85 20.95
CA HIS A 103 3.09 -20.06 20.41
C HIS A 103 3.69 -20.75 19.19
N ILE A 104 4.04 -22.04 19.30
CA ILE A 104 4.55 -22.84 18.18
C ILE A 104 3.54 -22.85 17.02
N PHE A 105 2.24 -23.02 17.30
CA PHE A 105 1.21 -22.99 16.26
C PHE A 105 1.10 -21.61 15.58
N VAL A 106 1.03 -20.51 16.34
CA VAL A 106 0.89 -19.15 15.79
C VAL A 106 2.13 -18.74 14.99
N MET A 107 3.34 -19.03 15.50
CA MET A 107 4.59 -18.76 14.80
C MET A 107 4.65 -19.51 13.46
N ASN A 108 4.35 -20.82 13.47
CA ASN A 108 4.37 -21.65 12.27
C ASN A 108 3.11 -21.52 11.38
N THR A 109 2.23 -20.53 11.60
CA THR A 109 1.04 -20.30 10.76
C THR A 109 0.82 -18.82 10.41
N PHE A 110 0.21 -18.02 11.30
CA PHE A 110 -0.16 -16.63 11.03
C PHE A 110 1.05 -15.71 10.98
N PHE A 111 2.01 -15.93 11.88
CA PHE A 111 3.21 -15.12 11.95
C PHE A 111 4.02 -15.29 10.65
N GLU A 112 4.40 -16.52 10.32
CA GLU A 112 5.15 -16.82 9.09
C GLU A 112 4.45 -16.34 7.81
N GLN A 113 3.12 -16.41 7.75
CA GLN A 113 2.34 -15.93 6.60
C GLN A 113 2.31 -14.40 6.47
N PHE A 114 2.18 -13.65 7.57
CA PHE A 114 1.89 -12.20 7.54
C PHE A 114 3.06 -11.30 7.98
N LEU A 115 4.13 -11.87 8.52
CA LEU A 115 5.27 -11.16 9.11
C LEU A 115 6.60 -11.66 8.53
N GLY A 116 7.60 -10.77 8.52
CA GLY A 116 8.95 -11.07 8.06
C GLY A 116 9.73 -11.95 9.04
N GLY A 117 9.62 -11.67 10.32
CA GLY A 117 10.38 -12.30 11.40
C GLY A 117 10.19 -11.52 12.69
N GLU A 118 10.91 -11.90 13.74
CA GLU A 118 11.08 -11.08 14.95
C GLU A 118 12.23 -10.08 14.76
N THR A 119 13.25 -10.39 13.95
CA THR A 119 14.39 -9.47 13.63
C THR A 119 14.54 -9.12 12.14
N THR A 120 15.42 -8.16 11.82
CA THR A 120 15.79 -7.77 10.45
C THR A 120 16.49 -8.89 9.67
N GLU A 121 17.19 -9.80 10.35
CA GLU A 121 17.98 -10.87 9.77
C GLU A 121 17.06 -12.01 9.31
N GLU A 122 16.04 -12.32 10.11
CA GLU A 122 14.98 -13.28 9.76
C GLU A 122 14.12 -12.78 8.58
N CYS A 123 13.92 -11.46 8.47
CA CYS A 123 13.27 -10.86 7.31
C CYS A 123 14.09 -11.01 6.02
N ALA A 124 15.43 -11.02 6.10
CA ALA A 124 16.30 -10.88 4.92
C ALA A 124 16.10 -11.99 3.87
N PRO A 125 16.01 -13.30 4.19
CA PRO A 125 15.69 -14.34 3.20
C PRO A 125 14.38 -14.13 2.46
N LYS A 126 13.32 -13.68 3.16
CA LYS A 126 12.02 -13.36 2.55
C LYS A 126 12.11 -12.14 1.62
N ILE A 127 12.88 -11.12 2.00
CA ILE A 127 13.12 -9.93 1.19
C ILE A 127 13.94 -10.28 -0.07
N GLU A 128 15.01 -11.08 0.05
CA GLU A 128 15.76 -11.54 -1.12
C GLU A 128 14.90 -12.41 -2.05
N ASN A 129 13.97 -13.22 -1.52
CA ASN A 129 13.01 -13.97 -2.34
C ASN A 129 12.04 -13.05 -3.09
N LEU A 130 11.51 -12.01 -2.44
CA LEU A 130 10.70 -10.99 -3.11
C LEU A 130 11.50 -10.31 -4.25
N TRP A 131 12.76 -9.94 -3.98
CA TRP A 131 13.63 -9.32 -4.99
C TRP A 131 13.88 -10.21 -6.21
N ARG A 132 14.18 -11.50 -6.00
CA ARG A 132 14.34 -12.50 -7.07
C ARG A 132 13.09 -12.61 -7.96
N ASN A 133 11.92 -12.25 -7.45
CA ASN A 133 10.63 -12.21 -8.16
C ASN A 133 10.25 -10.80 -8.67
N ARG A 134 11.18 -9.83 -8.67
CA ARG A 134 10.98 -8.40 -9.05
C ARG A 134 9.93 -7.67 -8.20
N ILE A 135 9.91 -7.98 -6.90
CA ILE A 135 9.04 -7.35 -5.90
C ILE A 135 9.93 -6.66 -4.86
N GLY A 136 9.73 -5.37 -4.63
CA GLY A 136 10.43 -4.63 -3.56
C GLY A 136 9.77 -4.83 -2.19
N THR A 137 10.34 -4.20 -1.16
CA THR A 137 9.85 -4.31 0.22
C THR A 137 9.64 -2.93 0.85
N LEU A 138 8.54 -2.78 1.58
CA LEU A 138 8.31 -1.69 2.52
C LEU A 138 8.25 -2.29 3.94
N LEU A 139 9.44 -2.48 4.52
CA LEU A 139 9.63 -3.07 5.85
C LEU A 139 9.10 -2.12 6.93
N GLY A 140 8.48 -2.63 7.98
CA GLY A 140 8.07 -1.82 9.11
C GLY A 140 8.09 -2.62 10.39
N TYR A 141 8.96 -2.22 11.32
CA TYR A 141 8.91 -2.72 12.68
C TYR A 141 7.56 -2.35 13.31
N ASN A 142 6.91 -3.27 14.03
CA ASN A 142 5.47 -3.16 14.36
C ASN A 142 5.16 -2.28 15.58
N ILE A 143 5.63 -1.03 15.55
CA ILE A 143 5.35 -0.02 16.58
C ILE A 143 3.94 0.55 16.41
N GLU A 144 3.11 0.46 17.45
CA GLU A 144 1.85 1.21 17.55
C GLU A 144 1.67 1.81 18.95
N ALA A 145 0.85 2.87 19.04
CA ALA A 145 0.37 3.41 20.32
C ALA A 145 -0.67 2.52 20.99
N ASN A 146 -0.74 2.59 22.32
CA ASN A 146 -1.81 1.96 23.10
C ASN A 146 -3.13 2.71 22.83
N LEU A 147 -4.16 1.98 22.42
CA LEU A 147 -5.44 2.55 21.96
C LEU A 147 -6.34 3.08 23.10
N ASP A 148 -5.97 2.84 24.35
CA ASP A 148 -6.60 3.37 25.56
C ASP A 148 -6.04 4.75 25.99
N GLY A 149 -4.97 5.22 25.35
CA GLY A 149 -4.27 6.46 25.70
C GLY A 149 -3.28 6.33 26.86
N SER A 150 -2.98 5.12 27.33
CA SER A 150 -1.94 4.87 28.31
C SER A 150 -0.54 5.25 27.78
N SER A 151 0.36 5.61 28.69
CA SER A 151 1.76 5.87 28.35
C SER A 151 2.45 4.59 27.86
N LYS A 152 3.36 4.75 26.91
CA LYS A 152 4.48 3.83 26.74
C LYS A 152 5.63 4.19 27.68
N ASP A 153 6.44 3.18 28.00
CA ASP A 153 7.75 3.34 28.61
C ASP A 153 8.71 4.07 27.63
N PRO A 154 9.38 5.17 28.05
CA PRO A 154 10.42 5.82 27.26
C PRO A 154 11.59 4.90 26.87
N GLU A 155 11.97 3.92 27.70
CA GLU A 155 13.02 2.96 27.36
C GLU A 155 12.57 2.02 26.23
N LEU A 156 11.32 1.55 26.27
CA LEU A 156 10.73 0.78 25.18
C LEU A 156 10.69 1.61 23.88
N ILE A 157 10.36 2.90 23.94
CA ILE A 157 10.37 3.77 22.74
C ILE A 157 11.78 3.94 22.18
N ALA A 158 12.80 4.04 23.03
CA ALA A 158 14.19 4.09 22.57
C ALA A 158 14.59 2.78 21.85
N GLN A 159 14.22 1.62 22.41
CA GLN A 159 14.43 0.31 21.78
C GLN A 159 13.67 0.18 20.44
N GLN A 160 12.38 0.54 20.43
CA GLN A 160 11.54 0.51 19.23
C GLN A 160 12.04 1.49 18.14
N THR A 161 12.62 2.63 18.54
CA THR A 161 13.29 3.57 17.63
C THR A 161 14.59 2.98 17.05
N GLN A 162 15.38 2.28 17.86
CA GLN A 162 16.60 1.61 17.40
C GLN A 162 16.28 0.54 16.34
N MET A 163 15.22 -0.26 16.52
CA MET A 163 14.75 -1.21 15.51
C MET A 163 14.39 -0.56 14.16
N VAL A 164 13.89 0.69 14.16
CA VAL A 164 13.67 1.46 12.92
C VAL A 164 14.98 1.92 12.28
N LEU A 165 16.00 2.27 13.07
CA LEU A 165 17.32 2.61 12.57
C LEU A 165 18.08 1.39 12.02
N GLU A 166 17.81 0.20 12.55
CA GLU A 166 18.32 -1.09 12.04
C GLU A 166 17.56 -1.55 10.80
N SER A 167 16.24 -1.34 10.73
CA SER A 167 15.45 -1.52 9.51
C SER A 167 16.05 -0.74 8.33
N ILE A 168 16.41 0.53 8.56
CA ILE A 168 17.04 1.40 7.55
C ILE A 168 18.39 0.85 7.11
N GLU A 169 19.23 0.44 8.06
CA GLU A 169 20.56 -0.09 7.75
C GLU A 169 20.50 -1.40 6.97
N SER A 170 19.65 -2.34 7.41
CA SER A 170 19.38 -3.61 6.74
C SER A 170 18.83 -3.39 5.33
N GLN A 171 17.81 -2.54 5.14
CA GLN A 171 17.29 -2.21 3.80
C GLN A 171 18.37 -1.58 2.89
N GLY A 172 19.22 -0.69 3.42
CA GLY A 172 20.28 -0.03 2.66
C GLY A 172 21.41 -0.97 2.24
N LEU A 173 21.91 -1.80 3.16
CA LEU A 173 22.94 -2.81 2.87
C LEU A 173 22.43 -3.88 1.89
N LEU A 174 21.18 -4.30 2.06
CA LEU A 174 20.54 -5.27 1.17
C LEU A 174 20.28 -4.68 -0.22
N SER A 175 19.84 -3.42 -0.29
CA SER A 175 19.73 -2.62 -1.52
C SER A 175 21.04 -2.59 -2.32
N GLN A 176 22.16 -2.26 -1.66
CA GLN A 176 23.49 -2.21 -2.30
C GLN A 176 23.94 -3.58 -2.84
N ARG A 177 23.64 -4.66 -2.10
CA ARG A 177 23.93 -6.05 -2.51
C ARG A 177 23.09 -6.49 -3.72
N LEU A 178 21.80 -6.12 -3.74
CA LEU A 178 20.81 -6.61 -4.70
C LEU A 178 20.72 -5.76 -5.99
N SER A 179 21.17 -4.50 -5.95
CA SER A 179 21.16 -3.60 -7.10
C SER A 179 22.28 -2.53 -7.04
N PRO A 180 23.55 -2.93 -7.26
CA PRO A 180 24.70 -2.03 -7.17
C PRO A 180 24.74 -0.91 -8.24
N GLU A 181 23.94 -1.02 -9.31
CA GLU A 181 23.91 -0.07 -10.44
C GLU A 181 22.85 1.05 -10.33
N THR A 182 22.19 1.19 -9.18
CA THR A 182 21.04 2.11 -8.93
C THR A 182 21.31 3.62 -9.10
N SER A 183 22.49 4.03 -9.55
CA SER A 183 22.77 5.39 -10.03
C SER A 183 21.77 5.86 -11.10
N ALA A 184 21.28 4.91 -11.91
CA ALA A 184 20.34 5.09 -13.00
C ALA A 184 18.93 5.60 -12.62
N MET A 185 18.50 5.49 -11.36
CA MET A 185 17.14 5.80 -10.91
C MET A 185 17.10 6.68 -9.64
N GLY A 186 18.11 7.54 -9.46
CA GLY A 186 18.20 8.43 -8.30
C GLY A 186 18.48 7.70 -6.98
N ARG A 187 19.12 6.52 -7.05
CA ARG A 187 19.43 5.60 -5.94
C ARG A 187 18.23 4.99 -5.22
N ASP A 188 17.01 5.13 -5.73
CA ASP A 188 15.90 4.30 -5.24
C ASP A 188 16.10 2.84 -5.67
N SER A 189 15.86 1.93 -4.75
CA SER A 189 15.97 0.48 -4.91
C SER A 189 14.68 -0.25 -4.58
N ARG A 190 13.61 0.43 -4.16
CA ARG A 190 12.39 -0.20 -3.59
C ARG A 190 12.64 -1.09 -2.35
N CYS A 191 13.77 -0.94 -1.67
CA CYS A 191 14.00 -1.39 -0.30
C CYS A 191 13.73 -0.20 0.63
N TRP A 192 12.55 -0.17 1.25
CA TRP A 192 12.00 0.97 1.96
C TRP A 192 11.63 0.62 3.39
N VAL A 193 11.53 1.63 4.25
CA VAL A 193 11.04 1.51 5.63
C VAL A 193 9.73 2.29 5.81
N ARG A 194 8.82 1.82 6.66
CA ARG A 194 7.66 2.60 7.15
C ARG A 194 7.74 2.80 8.67
N ILE A 195 7.25 3.95 9.13
CA ILE A 195 7.19 4.31 10.55
C ILE A 195 5.79 4.82 10.91
N LYS A 196 5.42 4.69 12.19
CA LYS A 196 4.20 5.27 12.78
C LYS A 196 4.60 6.32 13.80
N VAL A 197 4.04 7.52 13.71
CA VAL A 197 4.41 8.67 14.54
C VAL A 197 3.88 8.48 15.97
N THR A 198 2.66 7.95 16.12
CA THR A 198 2.08 7.58 17.42
C THR A 198 2.92 6.56 18.19
N GLY A 199 3.77 5.79 17.50
CA GLY A 199 4.67 4.81 18.11
C GLY A 199 5.93 5.40 18.76
N LEU A 200 6.32 6.62 18.39
CA LEU A 200 7.64 7.22 18.66
C LEU A 200 7.63 8.28 19.79
N LEU A 201 6.57 8.32 20.62
CA LEU A 201 6.47 9.20 21.79
C LEU A 201 5.70 8.54 22.96
N PRO A 202 6.01 8.85 24.23
CA PRO A 202 5.38 8.21 25.40
C PRO A 202 3.86 8.39 25.49
N HIS A 203 3.37 9.60 25.24
CA HIS A 203 1.94 9.95 25.35
C HIS A 203 1.38 10.47 24.02
N PRO A 204 0.69 9.63 23.22
CA PRO A 204 0.06 10.04 21.97
C PRO A 204 -0.96 11.18 22.09
N ILE A 205 -1.46 11.48 23.30
CA ILE A 205 -2.33 12.64 23.55
C ILE A 205 -1.67 13.97 23.18
N ALA A 206 -0.33 14.07 23.26
CA ALA A 206 0.41 15.26 22.81
C ALA A 206 0.18 15.56 21.32
N LEU A 207 -0.06 14.53 20.49
CA LEU A 207 -0.41 14.70 19.08
C LEU A 207 -1.86 15.19 18.89
N GLU A 208 -2.77 14.86 19.81
CA GLU A 208 -4.15 15.37 19.81
C GLU A 208 -4.18 16.83 20.27
N HIS A 209 -3.47 17.20 21.35
CA HIS A 209 -3.34 18.59 21.79
C HIS A 209 -2.67 19.48 20.72
N ALA A 210 -1.58 19.00 20.12
CA ALA A 210 -0.92 19.68 18.99
C ALA A 210 -1.84 19.87 17.79
N SER A 211 -2.63 18.84 17.44
CA SER A 211 -3.57 18.91 16.31
C SER A 211 -4.77 19.81 16.60
N ALA A 212 -5.27 19.83 17.84
CA ALA A 212 -6.31 20.77 18.26
C ALA A 212 -5.80 22.23 18.20
N ALA A 213 -4.57 22.47 18.66
CA ALA A 213 -3.92 23.78 18.55
C ALA A 213 -3.73 24.23 17.10
N ILE A 214 -3.30 23.35 16.20
CA ILE A 214 -3.25 23.59 14.76
C ILE A 214 -4.63 24.01 14.23
N LEU A 215 -5.66 23.19 14.47
CA LEU A 215 -7.01 23.44 13.94
C LEU A 215 -7.61 24.74 14.48
N ALA A 216 -7.33 25.09 15.74
CA ALA A 216 -7.72 26.38 16.31
C ALA A 216 -6.99 27.56 15.65
N ALA A 217 -5.68 27.45 15.42
CA ALA A 217 -4.87 28.49 14.77
C ALA A 217 -5.26 28.70 13.30
N ARG A 218 -5.58 27.63 12.57
CA ARG A 218 -6.11 27.71 11.19
C ARG A 218 -7.48 28.39 11.16
N LYS A 219 -8.41 27.97 12.03
CA LYS A 219 -9.74 28.57 12.14
C LYS A 219 -9.69 30.07 12.49
N ALA A 220 -8.74 30.48 13.34
CA ALA A 220 -8.52 31.89 13.67
C ALA A 220 -8.03 32.75 12.48
N GLN A 221 -7.59 32.12 11.39
CA GLN A 221 -7.10 32.76 10.16
C GLN A 221 -8.03 32.52 8.95
N ASP A 222 -9.23 31.97 9.18
CA ASP A 222 -10.18 31.50 8.14
C ASP A 222 -9.60 30.47 7.14
N LEU A 223 -8.51 29.80 7.53
CA LEU A 223 -7.92 28.71 6.75
C LEU A 223 -8.81 27.47 6.81
N ASP A 224 -8.76 26.67 5.75
CA ASP A 224 -9.53 25.42 5.58
C ASP A 224 -11.07 25.56 5.63
N ALA A 225 -11.64 26.77 5.59
CA ALA A 225 -13.09 27.01 5.69
C ALA A 225 -13.97 26.24 4.68
N ASN A 226 -13.41 25.88 3.52
CA ASN A 226 -14.06 25.06 2.48
C ASN A 226 -13.37 23.68 2.27
N VAL A 227 -12.64 23.18 3.27
CA VAL A 227 -11.97 21.88 3.25
C VAL A 227 -12.56 21.00 4.37
N PRO A 228 -12.95 19.74 4.10
CA PRO A 228 -13.37 18.82 5.16
C PRO A 228 -12.28 18.60 6.21
N TYR A 229 -12.70 18.31 7.45
CA TYR A 229 -11.80 17.93 8.54
C TYR A 229 -10.89 16.75 8.12
N PRO A 230 -9.58 16.76 8.48
CA PRO A 230 -8.87 17.74 9.31
C PRO A 230 -8.07 18.81 8.51
N GLY A 231 -8.58 19.29 7.37
CA GLY A 231 -7.98 20.43 6.65
C GLY A 231 -6.70 20.13 5.87
N LEU A 232 -5.87 21.13 5.57
CA LEU A 232 -4.62 21.05 4.78
C LEU A 232 -3.40 21.48 5.61
N PRO A 233 -2.16 21.02 5.34
CA PRO A 233 -0.99 21.49 6.08
C PRO A 233 -0.58 22.91 5.68
N HIS A 234 -0.35 23.78 6.66
CA HIS A 234 0.06 25.18 6.48
C HIS A 234 1.37 25.48 7.19
N ASP A 235 2.06 26.55 6.79
CA ASP A 235 3.44 26.83 7.23
C ASP A 235 3.59 27.11 8.73
N GLU A 236 2.56 27.71 9.34
CA GLU A 236 2.55 28.04 10.77
C GLU A 236 2.04 26.88 11.65
N ASP A 237 1.68 25.72 11.08
CA ASP A 237 1.12 24.59 11.82
C ASP A 237 2.06 24.08 12.93
N TRP A 238 3.35 23.91 12.66
CA TRP A 238 4.30 23.41 13.67
C TRP A 238 4.46 24.38 14.84
N LYS A 239 4.42 25.68 14.54
CA LYS A 239 4.45 26.75 15.54
C LYS A 239 3.17 26.74 16.38
N ALA A 240 2.01 26.54 15.76
CA ALA A 240 0.74 26.36 16.48
C ALA A 240 0.76 25.11 17.37
N ALA A 241 1.27 23.98 16.88
CA ALA A 241 1.42 22.72 17.61
C ALA A 241 2.26 22.83 18.90
N LEU A 242 3.19 23.80 18.98
CA LEU A 242 3.98 24.06 20.19
C LEU A 242 3.40 25.20 21.06
N THR A 243 2.71 26.17 20.48
CA THR A 243 2.31 27.43 21.17
C THR A 243 0.82 27.54 21.52
N GLY A 244 -0.02 26.61 21.06
CA GLY A 244 -1.45 26.61 21.39
C GLY A 244 -1.75 26.46 22.89
N ALA A 245 -2.86 27.06 23.33
CA ALA A 245 -3.23 27.14 24.75
C ALA A 245 -3.48 25.77 25.43
N GLU A 246 -3.91 24.76 24.67
CA GLU A 246 -4.13 23.40 25.16
C GLU A 246 -2.84 22.56 25.23
N VAL A 247 -1.72 23.05 24.66
CA VAL A 247 -0.45 22.33 24.62
C VAL A 247 0.30 22.55 25.93
N THR A 248 0.49 21.47 26.71
CA THR A 248 1.21 21.54 27.99
C THR A 248 2.73 21.62 27.80
N ALA A 249 3.47 21.83 28.90
CA ALA A 249 4.93 21.77 28.86
C ALA A 249 5.46 20.37 28.47
N SER A 250 4.82 19.31 28.96
CA SER A 250 5.19 17.92 28.61
C SER A 250 4.81 17.57 27.17
N ASP A 251 3.72 18.10 26.64
CA ASP A 251 3.39 17.94 25.22
C ASP A 251 4.48 18.59 24.35
N ARG A 252 4.87 19.85 24.65
CA ARG A 252 5.98 20.54 23.96
C ARG A 252 7.28 19.74 23.98
N GLU A 253 7.66 19.21 25.14
CA GLU A 253 8.87 18.40 25.30
C GLU A 253 8.83 17.13 24.45
N GLN A 254 7.72 16.38 24.49
CA GLN A 254 7.54 15.17 23.69
C GLN A 254 7.50 15.47 22.18
N LEU A 255 6.87 16.56 21.75
CA LEU A 255 6.80 17.00 20.36
C LEU A 255 8.20 17.38 19.83
N LEU A 256 8.99 18.11 20.62
CA LEU A 256 10.37 18.47 20.26
C LEU A 256 11.28 17.23 20.18
N THR A 257 11.16 16.31 21.13
CA THR A 257 11.88 15.01 21.11
C THR A 257 11.49 14.17 19.91
N LEU A 258 10.19 14.02 19.63
CA LEU A 258 9.66 13.32 18.46
C LEU A 258 10.20 13.93 17.15
N ARG A 259 10.25 15.26 17.03
CA ARG A 259 10.84 15.93 15.88
C ARG A 259 12.32 15.57 15.72
N ALA A 260 13.11 15.58 16.79
CA ALA A 260 14.52 15.19 16.76
C ALA A 260 14.70 13.71 16.34
N THR A 261 13.86 12.81 16.85
CA THR A 261 13.82 11.39 16.46
C THR A 261 13.52 11.23 14.96
N LEU A 262 12.52 11.96 14.44
CA LEU A 262 12.18 11.93 13.02
C LEU A 262 13.31 12.49 12.12
N GLU A 263 14.00 13.55 12.53
CA GLU A 263 15.16 14.07 11.80
C GLU A 263 16.35 13.10 11.83
N THR A 264 16.55 12.37 12.93
CA THR A 264 17.56 11.30 13.04
C THR A 264 17.26 10.15 12.09
N ILE A 265 16.01 9.66 12.09
CA ILE A 265 15.52 8.62 11.18
C ILE A 265 15.72 9.05 9.72
N MET A 266 15.34 10.28 9.37
CA MET A 266 15.46 10.78 7.99
C MET A 266 16.93 11.04 7.57
N SER A 267 17.83 11.36 8.50
CA SER A 267 19.27 11.41 8.20
C SER A 267 19.80 10.02 7.87
N LYS A 268 19.64 9.04 8.76
CA LYS A 268 20.14 7.67 8.51
C LYS A 268 19.53 7.08 7.24
N ALA A 269 18.26 7.36 6.96
CA ALA A 269 17.60 6.95 5.73
C ALA A 269 18.25 7.56 4.47
N ARG A 270 18.55 8.86 4.48
CA ARG A 270 19.29 9.53 3.39
C ARG A 270 20.69 8.93 3.20
N ASP A 271 21.41 8.70 4.30
CA ASP A 271 22.79 8.20 4.30
C ASP A 271 22.87 6.76 3.75
N HIS A 272 21.89 5.91 4.07
CA HIS A 272 21.75 4.54 3.53
C HIS A 272 20.97 4.45 2.20
N HIS A 273 20.49 5.58 1.66
CA HIS A 273 19.67 5.71 0.45
C HIS A 273 18.32 4.97 0.49
N VAL A 274 17.77 4.81 1.68
CA VAL A 274 16.45 4.21 1.93
C VAL A 274 15.38 5.30 1.92
N ARG A 275 14.19 5.00 1.37
CA ARG A 275 13.01 5.86 1.52
C ARG A 275 12.20 5.46 2.74
N VAL A 276 11.78 6.44 3.54
CA VAL A 276 10.96 6.26 4.74
C VAL A 276 9.56 6.78 4.49
N VAL A 277 8.57 5.88 4.60
CA VAL A 277 7.16 6.21 4.55
C VAL A 277 6.65 6.52 5.95
N ILE A 278 6.16 7.75 6.16
CA ILE A 278 5.40 8.09 7.36
C ILE A 278 3.98 7.57 7.15
N ASP A 279 3.55 6.59 7.94
CA ASP A 279 2.17 6.09 7.92
C ASP A 279 1.21 7.15 8.45
N ALA A 280 0.10 7.35 7.74
CA ALA A 280 -0.98 8.22 8.20
C ALA A 280 -1.92 7.44 9.10
N GLU A 281 -2.33 8.10 10.19
CA GLU A 281 -2.95 7.47 11.36
C GLU A 281 -4.38 8.01 11.52
N GLN A 282 -4.89 8.17 12.74
CA GLN A 282 -6.23 8.68 12.97
C GLN A 282 -6.31 10.20 12.73
N SER A 283 -7.46 10.66 12.23
CA SER A 283 -7.68 12.04 11.74
C SER A 283 -7.43 13.14 12.77
N TRP A 284 -7.43 12.81 14.06
CA TRP A 284 -7.16 13.73 15.18
C TRP A 284 -5.69 13.82 15.62
N TYR A 285 -4.83 12.93 15.13
CA TYR A 285 -3.36 13.09 15.19
C TYR A 285 -2.82 13.65 13.86
N GLN A 286 -3.61 13.52 12.78
CA GLN A 286 -3.12 13.74 11.43
C GLN A 286 -2.65 15.18 11.13
N PRO A 287 -3.20 16.29 11.69
CA PRO A 287 -2.66 17.63 11.47
C PRO A 287 -1.19 17.80 11.85
N VAL A 288 -0.76 17.37 13.05
CA VAL A 288 0.65 17.48 13.45
C VAL A 288 1.54 16.48 12.68
N ILE A 289 1.01 15.31 12.32
CA ILE A 289 1.70 14.35 11.46
C ILE A 289 1.91 14.93 10.07
N ASP A 290 0.90 15.56 9.46
CA ASP A 290 0.99 16.22 8.15
C ASP A 290 2.00 17.38 8.20
N SER A 291 1.96 18.21 9.24
CA SER A 291 2.89 19.34 9.42
C SER A 291 4.34 18.87 9.53
N LEU A 292 4.63 17.89 10.40
CA LEU A 292 5.96 17.27 10.52
C LEU A 292 6.40 16.62 9.19
N THR A 293 5.49 15.91 8.51
CA THR A 293 5.78 15.25 7.24
C THR A 293 6.08 16.25 6.13
N ASP A 294 5.39 17.39 6.07
CA ASP A 294 5.59 18.42 5.06
C ASP A 294 6.90 19.20 5.26
N GLU A 295 7.28 19.50 6.51
CA GLU A 295 8.62 20.01 6.82
C GLU A 295 9.72 19.00 6.45
N LEU A 296 9.52 17.70 6.74
CA LEU A 296 10.48 16.66 6.39
C LEU A 296 10.56 16.46 4.87
N MET A 297 9.47 16.60 4.10
CA MET A 297 9.55 16.61 2.64
C MET A 297 10.31 17.83 2.12
N GLN A 298 10.05 19.04 2.62
CA GLN A 298 10.79 20.26 2.25
C GLN A 298 12.30 20.12 2.52
N LYS A 299 12.69 19.52 3.66
CA LYS A 299 14.10 19.34 4.08
C LYS A 299 14.79 18.14 3.43
N TYR A 300 14.09 17.03 3.21
CA TYR A 300 14.70 15.78 2.76
C TYR A 300 14.48 15.44 1.28
N ASN A 301 13.51 16.04 0.59
CA ASN A 301 13.19 15.75 -0.82
C ASN A 301 13.60 16.88 -1.79
N THR A 302 14.78 17.48 -1.62
CA THR A 302 15.24 18.59 -2.47
C THR A 302 15.30 18.21 -3.95
N ASN A 303 14.95 19.13 -4.85
CA ASN A 303 14.98 18.88 -6.29
C ASN A 303 16.40 18.55 -6.79
N GLY A 304 16.55 17.38 -7.43
CA GLY A 304 17.84 16.85 -7.87
C GLY A 304 18.65 16.10 -6.79
N GLY A 305 18.21 16.13 -5.53
CA GLY A 305 18.75 15.29 -4.46
C GLY A 305 18.04 13.92 -4.38
N PRO A 306 18.60 12.95 -3.63
CA PRO A 306 17.91 11.72 -3.29
C PRO A 306 16.73 12.05 -2.36
N ALA A 307 15.50 11.84 -2.85
CA ALA A 307 14.30 12.05 -2.06
C ALA A 307 14.04 10.86 -1.11
N THR A 308 13.84 11.17 0.17
CA THR A 308 13.86 10.22 1.30
C THR A 308 12.48 10.06 1.97
N CYS A 309 11.74 11.15 2.18
CA CYS A 309 10.48 11.13 2.93
C CYS A 309 9.29 10.87 2.00
N ILE A 310 8.41 9.93 2.36
CA ILE A 310 7.15 9.64 1.64
C ILE A 310 5.95 9.90 2.58
N ALA A 311 5.06 10.81 2.19
CA ALA A 311 3.84 11.11 2.94
C ALA A 311 2.72 10.10 2.63
N SER A 312 2.04 9.55 3.64
CA SER A 312 0.85 8.73 3.39
C SER A 312 -0.41 9.59 3.28
N PHE A 313 -1.16 9.49 2.18
CA PHE A 313 -2.45 10.15 2.01
C PHE A 313 -3.59 9.12 1.99
N GLN A 314 -4.67 9.42 2.73
CA GLN A 314 -5.78 8.49 2.97
C GLN A 314 -7.01 8.89 2.16
N ALA A 315 -7.25 8.22 1.04
CA ALA A 315 -8.35 8.55 0.11
C ALA A 315 -9.77 8.37 0.69
N TYR A 316 -9.91 7.68 1.83
CA TYR A 316 -11.17 7.60 2.55
C TYR A 316 -11.58 8.91 3.24
N LEU A 317 -10.67 9.87 3.42
CA LEU A 317 -10.99 11.18 3.96
C LEU A 317 -11.61 12.07 2.89
N ARG A 318 -12.63 12.83 3.26
CA ARG A 318 -13.34 13.76 2.37
C ARG A 318 -12.45 14.91 1.87
N ARG A 319 -11.40 15.27 2.63
CA ARG A 319 -10.36 16.24 2.21
C ARG A 319 -9.42 15.73 1.11
N TYR A 320 -9.38 14.42 0.82
CA TYR A 320 -8.30 13.83 0.03
C TYR A 320 -8.10 14.44 -1.37
N PRO A 321 -9.14 14.73 -2.18
CA PRO A 321 -8.95 15.35 -3.49
C PRO A 321 -8.24 16.71 -3.39
N GLN A 322 -8.74 17.59 -2.52
CA GLN A 322 -8.15 18.91 -2.25
C GLN A 322 -6.72 18.80 -1.69
N MET A 323 -6.47 17.84 -0.81
CA MET A 323 -5.15 17.57 -0.23
C MET A 323 -4.13 17.13 -1.29
N LEU A 324 -4.52 16.26 -2.22
CA LEU A 324 -3.63 15.84 -3.31
C LEU A 324 -3.28 17.02 -4.23
N ASP A 325 -4.30 17.78 -4.66
CA ASP A 325 -4.11 18.92 -5.55
C ASP A 325 -3.26 20.02 -4.90
N TYR A 326 -3.54 20.36 -3.65
CA TYR A 326 -2.78 21.32 -2.85
C TYR A 326 -1.31 20.91 -2.68
N GLN A 327 -1.04 19.66 -2.27
CA GLN A 327 0.36 19.21 -2.09
C GLN A 327 1.13 19.15 -3.41
N ILE A 328 0.47 18.83 -4.55
CA ILE A 328 1.09 18.88 -5.89
C ILE A 328 1.46 20.33 -6.27
N GLN A 329 0.63 21.31 -5.93
CA GLN A 329 0.93 22.73 -6.17
C GLN A 329 2.05 23.22 -5.23
N ARG A 330 1.89 23.02 -3.93
CA ARG A 330 2.81 23.43 -2.86
C ARG A 330 4.24 22.92 -3.09
N ALA A 331 4.40 21.67 -3.53
CA ALA A 331 5.71 21.10 -3.85
C ALA A 331 6.39 21.79 -5.05
N GLN A 332 5.63 22.22 -6.05
CA GLN A 332 6.14 22.98 -7.19
C GLN A 332 6.53 24.42 -6.81
N GLU A 333 5.72 25.07 -5.97
CA GLU A 333 5.97 26.43 -5.47
C GLU A 333 7.19 26.48 -4.54
N LYS A 334 7.35 25.47 -3.68
CA LYS A 334 8.45 25.37 -2.70
C LYS A 334 9.71 24.64 -3.20
N GLY A 335 9.67 24.04 -4.40
CA GLY A 335 10.85 23.45 -5.04
C GLY A 335 11.34 22.12 -4.44
N TYR A 336 10.43 21.26 -3.99
CA TYR A 336 10.75 19.90 -3.50
C TYR A 336 9.98 18.81 -4.25
N GLN A 337 10.47 17.57 -4.16
CA GLN A 337 9.87 16.39 -4.78
C GLN A 337 8.75 15.82 -3.89
N LEU A 338 7.52 15.78 -4.40
CA LEU A 338 6.38 15.19 -3.68
C LEU A 338 6.38 13.68 -3.86
N LEU A 339 6.76 12.94 -2.82
CA LEU A 339 6.63 11.48 -2.76
C LEU A 339 5.44 11.15 -1.86
N LEU A 340 4.42 10.46 -2.39
CA LEU A 340 3.23 10.09 -1.63
C LEU A 340 2.88 8.59 -1.71
N LYS A 341 2.39 8.02 -0.61
CA LYS A 341 1.75 6.70 -0.57
C LYS A 341 0.24 6.87 -0.44
N GLN A 342 -0.49 6.52 -1.49
CA GLN A 342 -1.94 6.58 -1.52
C GLN A 342 -2.55 5.28 -0.98
N VAL A 343 -3.23 5.36 0.17
CA VAL A 343 -4.07 4.30 0.74
C VAL A 343 -5.55 4.67 0.61
N ARG A 344 -6.48 3.74 0.90
CA ARG A 344 -7.86 4.10 1.24
C ARG A 344 -7.90 4.68 2.65
N GLY A 345 -7.79 3.83 3.66
CA GLY A 345 -7.70 4.16 5.08
C GLY A 345 -7.86 2.89 5.92
N ALA A 346 -7.49 2.94 7.19
CA ALA A 346 -7.54 1.79 8.11
C ALA A 346 -8.43 2.02 9.34
N TYR A 347 -8.95 3.23 9.55
CA TYR A 347 -9.50 3.67 10.83
C TYR A 347 -11.01 3.99 10.80
N MET A 348 -11.74 3.65 9.72
CA MET A 348 -13.16 4.00 9.49
C MET A 348 -14.04 3.87 10.74
N ILE A 349 -14.04 2.67 11.34
CA ILE A 349 -14.87 2.33 12.50
C ILE A 349 -14.53 3.21 13.71
N THR A 350 -13.25 3.56 13.90
CA THR A 350 -12.80 4.45 14.99
C THR A 350 -13.07 5.92 14.71
N GLU A 351 -13.03 6.37 13.45
CA GLU A 351 -13.46 7.72 13.05
C GLU A 351 -14.96 7.90 13.31
N ASP A 352 -15.79 6.99 12.79
CA ASP A 352 -17.26 7.00 12.92
C ASP A 352 -17.71 6.82 14.39
N LYS A 353 -16.94 6.10 15.20
CA LYS A 353 -17.16 6.01 16.66
C LYS A 353 -16.87 7.36 17.32
N ARG A 354 -15.66 7.90 17.16
CA ARG A 354 -15.22 9.15 17.80
C ARG A 354 -16.11 10.34 17.42
N TRP A 355 -16.51 10.44 16.15
CA TRP A 355 -17.36 11.55 15.67
C TRP A 355 -18.72 11.58 16.38
N ARG A 356 -19.34 10.41 16.58
CA ARG A 356 -20.59 10.27 17.34
C ARG A 356 -20.40 10.49 18.85
N GLU A 357 -19.34 9.95 19.43
CA GLU A 357 -19.07 10.05 20.87
C GLU A 357 -18.72 11.48 21.31
N LYS A 358 -17.88 12.20 20.55
CA LYS A 358 -17.64 13.65 20.74
C LYS A 358 -18.75 14.54 20.15
N LYS A 359 -19.86 13.96 19.66
CA LYS A 359 -21.06 14.65 19.12
C LYS A 359 -20.75 15.76 18.09
N MET A 360 -19.80 15.50 17.19
CA MET A 360 -19.31 16.52 16.28
C MET A 360 -20.27 16.74 15.09
N GLU A 361 -20.42 18.00 14.66
CA GLU A 361 -21.41 18.39 13.66
C GLU A 361 -20.99 18.04 12.22
N GLY A 362 -21.97 17.81 11.34
CA GLY A 362 -21.74 17.55 9.92
C GLY A 362 -21.37 16.10 9.57
N PRO A 363 -21.03 15.81 8.29
CA PRO A 363 -21.09 14.46 7.72
C PRO A 363 -19.94 13.50 8.08
N GLY A 364 -19.14 13.80 9.10
CA GLY A 364 -17.90 13.07 9.38
C GLY A 364 -16.72 13.45 8.45
N PRO A 365 -15.53 12.90 8.73
CA PRO A 365 -14.32 13.17 7.97
C PRO A 365 -14.09 12.12 6.87
N VAL A 366 -14.74 10.95 7.00
CA VAL A 366 -14.69 9.81 6.08
C VAL A 366 -15.86 9.88 5.09
N TRP A 367 -15.70 9.36 3.87
CA TRP A 367 -16.81 9.22 2.92
C TRP A 367 -17.87 8.23 3.42
N SER A 368 -19.15 8.57 3.25
CA SER A 368 -20.28 7.81 3.82
C SER A 368 -20.44 6.39 3.24
N THR A 369 -19.88 6.12 2.06
CA THR A 369 -19.88 4.80 1.43
C THR A 369 -18.51 4.34 0.94
N LYS A 370 -18.35 3.02 0.80
CA LYS A 370 -17.20 2.42 0.12
C LYS A 370 -17.07 2.89 -1.34
N ALA A 371 -18.18 3.15 -2.03
CA ALA A 371 -18.18 3.57 -3.43
C ALA A 371 -17.57 4.97 -3.60
N GLU A 372 -17.88 5.90 -2.70
CA GLU A 372 -17.23 7.22 -2.65
C GLU A 372 -15.75 7.12 -2.26
N THR A 373 -15.39 6.26 -1.30
CA THR A 373 -13.99 5.96 -0.96
C THR A 373 -13.21 5.36 -2.16
N ASP A 374 -13.84 4.48 -2.92
CA ASP A 374 -13.27 3.93 -4.16
C ASP A 374 -13.12 5.01 -5.23
N ALA A 375 -14.12 5.89 -5.42
CA ALA A 375 -14.06 7.00 -6.37
C ALA A 375 -12.99 8.04 -6.01
N SER A 376 -12.86 8.38 -4.72
CA SER A 376 -11.81 9.24 -4.18
C SER A 376 -10.41 8.64 -4.38
N TYR A 377 -10.25 7.33 -4.15
CA TYR A 377 -9.00 6.62 -4.46
C TYR A 377 -8.71 6.64 -5.97
N ASP A 378 -9.70 6.32 -6.79
CA ASP A 378 -9.53 6.25 -8.24
C ASP A 378 -9.40 7.65 -8.89
N TYR A 379 -9.80 8.74 -8.23
CA TYR A 379 -9.41 10.12 -8.57
C TYR A 379 -7.89 10.30 -8.37
N GLY A 380 -7.37 9.93 -7.21
CA GLY A 380 -5.94 10.01 -6.90
C GLY A 380 -5.04 9.27 -7.90
N VAL A 381 -5.47 8.06 -8.31
CA VAL A 381 -4.79 7.28 -9.36
C VAL A 381 -4.73 8.04 -10.68
N ALA A 382 -5.85 8.63 -11.12
CA ALA A 382 -5.88 9.39 -12.36
C ALA A 382 -5.03 10.67 -12.27
N LYS A 383 -5.23 11.47 -11.21
CA LYS A 383 -4.57 12.77 -11.04
C LYS A 383 -3.05 12.66 -10.90
N ALA A 384 -2.57 11.67 -10.15
CA ALA A 384 -1.12 11.46 -10.00
C ALA A 384 -0.47 10.99 -11.30
N ILE A 385 -1.09 10.06 -12.05
CA ILE A 385 -0.55 9.57 -13.33
C ILE A 385 -0.55 10.66 -14.39
N GLU A 386 -1.64 11.43 -14.50
CA GLU A 386 -1.72 12.60 -15.37
C GLU A 386 -0.61 13.62 -15.04
N THR A 387 -0.43 13.97 -13.77
CA THR A 387 0.58 14.94 -13.33
C THR A 387 2.00 14.47 -13.69
N ILE A 388 2.30 13.19 -13.44
CA ILE A 388 3.59 12.56 -13.78
C ILE A 388 3.81 12.60 -15.31
N ALA A 389 2.80 12.26 -16.11
CA ALA A 389 2.89 12.28 -17.57
C ALA A 389 3.09 13.68 -18.15
N GLN A 390 2.37 14.67 -17.64
CA GLN A 390 2.54 16.06 -18.04
C GLN A 390 3.92 16.61 -17.67
N GLN A 391 4.46 16.25 -16.51
CA GLN A 391 5.80 16.67 -16.10
C GLN A 391 6.89 15.96 -16.92
N ILE A 392 6.85 14.64 -17.08
CA ILE A 392 7.80 13.87 -17.92
C ILE A 392 7.78 14.41 -19.36
N ARG A 393 6.60 14.61 -19.97
CA ARG A 393 6.49 15.15 -21.33
C ARG A 393 7.05 16.57 -21.48
N LYS A 394 7.06 17.38 -20.41
CA LYS A 394 7.53 18.77 -20.42
C LYS A 394 9.00 18.94 -20.00
N ARG A 395 9.54 18.04 -19.16
CA ARG A 395 10.84 18.18 -18.50
C ARG A 395 11.78 16.98 -18.64
N GLY A 396 11.33 15.87 -19.23
CA GLY A 396 12.04 14.58 -19.23
C GLY A 396 12.05 13.87 -17.87
N ARG A 397 11.37 14.42 -16.86
CA ARG A 397 11.31 13.88 -15.49
C ARG A 397 10.06 14.41 -14.76
N SER A 398 9.65 13.72 -13.70
CA SER A 398 8.63 14.18 -12.76
C SER A 398 9.26 14.65 -11.45
N ASP A 399 8.67 15.66 -10.82
CA ASP A 399 8.92 16.08 -9.44
C ASP A 399 7.89 15.44 -8.47
N VAL A 400 6.87 14.75 -8.99
CA VAL A 400 5.89 13.96 -8.24
C VAL A 400 6.16 12.46 -8.39
N SER A 401 6.03 11.70 -7.30
CA SER A 401 6.12 10.23 -7.27
C SER A 401 5.04 9.63 -6.36
N VAL A 402 4.50 8.46 -6.71
CA VAL A 402 3.32 7.87 -6.07
C VAL A 402 3.42 6.36 -5.86
N VAL A 403 2.99 5.91 -4.68
CA VAL A 403 2.84 4.50 -4.31
C VAL A 403 1.36 4.17 -4.11
N PHE A 404 0.77 3.46 -5.06
CA PHE A 404 -0.63 3.02 -5.04
C PHE A 404 -0.80 1.78 -4.16
N ALA A 405 -1.03 1.98 -2.87
CA ALA A 405 -1.23 0.90 -1.91
C ALA A 405 -2.68 0.37 -1.96
N THR A 406 -2.89 -0.77 -2.63
CA THR A 406 -4.21 -1.40 -2.75
C THR A 406 -4.18 -2.89 -3.10
N HIS A 407 -5.13 -3.62 -2.51
CA HIS A 407 -5.49 -5.00 -2.85
C HIS A 407 -6.68 -5.10 -3.83
N ASN A 408 -7.28 -3.97 -4.23
CA ASN A 408 -8.38 -3.95 -5.20
C ASN A 408 -7.81 -4.02 -6.62
N SER A 409 -8.07 -5.13 -7.33
CA SER A 409 -7.61 -5.29 -8.71
C SER A 409 -8.15 -4.21 -9.64
N HIS A 410 -9.40 -3.75 -9.48
CA HIS A 410 -9.94 -2.72 -10.38
C HIS A 410 -9.15 -1.40 -10.34
N SER A 411 -8.66 -0.99 -9.15
CA SER A 411 -7.80 0.20 -9.02
C SER A 411 -6.38 -0.03 -9.60
N VAL A 412 -5.86 -1.26 -9.54
CA VAL A 412 -4.59 -1.65 -10.21
C VAL A 412 -4.76 -1.67 -11.72
N ASP A 413 -5.78 -2.36 -12.22
CA ASP A 413 -6.14 -2.48 -13.63
C ASP A 413 -6.48 -1.10 -14.24
N LYS A 414 -6.96 -0.13 -13.44
CA LYS A 414 -7.07 1.29 -13.82
C LYS A 414 -5.70 1.96 -13.95
N GLY A 415 -4.82 1.83 -12.95
CA GLY A 415 -3.48 2.42 -12.99
C GLY A 415 -2.62 1.91 -14.15
N LEU A 416 -2.64 0.60 -14.42
CA LEU A 416 -1.90 0.00 -15.54
C LEU A 416 -2.40 0.48 -16.90
N ARG A 417 -3.72 0.61 -17.12
CA ARG A 417 -4.28 1.19 -18.35
C ARG A 417 -3.90 2.66 -18.50
N LEU A 418 -3.96 3.45 -17.43
CA LEU A 418 -3.56 4.85 -17.47
C LEU A 418 -2.08 5.04 -17.85
N PHE A 419 -1.19 4.08 -17.54
CA PHE A 419 0.19 4.14 -18.04
C PHE A 419 0.27 4.01 -19.57
N GLU A 420 -0.57 3.17 -20.19
CA GLU A 420 -0.64 3.03 -21.65
C GLU A 420 -1.36 4.24 -22.28
N GLU A 421 -2.51 4.66 -21.73
CA GLU A 421 -3.31 5.80 -22.21
C GLU A 421 -2.52 7.13 -22.21
N TRP A 422 -1.66 7.35 -21.22
CA TRP A 422 -0.76 8.51 -21.15
C TRP A 422 0.60 8.30 -21.83
N GLY A 423 0.84 7.15 -22.47
CA GLY A 423 2.07 6.83 -23.19
C GLY A 423 3.31 6.61 -22.32
N LEU A 424 3.13 6.48 -20.99
CA LEU A 424 4.16 6.18 -19.99
C LEU A 424 4.67 4.74 -20.08
N ALA A 425 3.89 3.86 -20.70
CA ALA A 425 4.23 2.48 -20.97
C ALA A 425 3.81 2.09 -22.40
N VAL A 426 4.34 0.99 -22.90
CA VAL A 426 4.03 0.43 -24.23
C VAL A 426 3.67 -1.04 -24.08
N CYS A 427 2.57 -1.48 -24.69
CA CYS A 427 2.25 -2.91 -24.80
C CYS A 427 3.17 -3.57 -25.84
N CYS A 428 4.18 -4.29 -25.36
CA CYS A 428 5.02 -5.14 -26.19
C CYS A 428 4.31 -6.48 -26.41
N LYS A 429 4.00 -6.78 -27.67
CA LYS A 429 3.33 -8.02 -28.08
C LYS A 429 4.36 -8.99 -28.66
N ASP A 430 4.81 -9.93 -27.83
CA ASP A 430 5.66 -11.04 -28.30
C ASP A 430 4.83 -12.33 -28.38
N LYS A 431 5.32 -13.32 -29.11
CA LYS A 431 4.60 -14.53 -29.53
C LYS A 431 4.03 -15.35 -28.37
N ASP A 432 4.67 -15.29 -27.20
CA ASP A 432 4.30 -16.06 -26.01
C ASP A 432 3.47 -15.25 -24.99
N ARG A 433 3.47 -13.91 -25.04
CA ARG A 433 2.66 -13.03 -24.15
C ARG A 433 2.66 -11.56 -24.56
N ASP A 434 1.52 -10.89 -24.32
CA ASP A 434 1.45 -9.42 -24.21
C ASP A 434 2.09 -8.99 -22.85
N GLN A 435 3.00 -8.01 -22.87
CA GLN A 435 3.62 -7.45 -21.66
C GLN A 435 3.70 -5.92 -21.72
N LEU A 436 3.30 -5.25 -20.65
CA LEU A 436 3.36 -3.79 -20.52
C LEU A 436 4.76 -3.36 -20.09
N VAL A 437 5.52 -2.71 -20.97
CA VAL A 437 6.86 -2.17 -20.65
C VAL A 437 6.72 -0.71 -20.22
N VAL A 438 6.93 -0.46 -18.94
CA VAL A 438 6.89 0.87 -18.32
C VAL A 438 8.25 1.55 -18.51
N ARG A 439 8.23 2.78 -19.05
CA ARG A 439 9.43 3.57 -19.30
C ARG A 439 10.19 3.87 -18.01
N LYS A 440 11.52 3.97 -18.10
CA LYS A 440 12.41 4.23 -16.96
C LYS A 440 12.04 5.47 -16.13
N GLU A 441 11.69 6.59 -16.76
CA GLU A 441 11.31 7.83 -16.09
C GLU A 441 10.00 7.67 -15.31
N THR A 442 9.10 6.81 -15.80
CA THR A 442 7.85 6.47 -15.11
C THR A 442 8.12 5.51 -13.95
N ALA A 443 8.93 4.48 -14.19
CA ALA A 443 9.26 3.44 -13.22
C ALA A 443 9.81 4.04 -11.92
N GLY A 444 10.72 5.03 -11.99
CA GLY A 444 11.21 5.71 -10.78
C GLY A 444 10.10 6.34 -9.95
N CYS A 445 9.08 6.89 -10.61
CA CYS A 445 8.01 7.68 -10.02
C CYS A 445 6.74 6.90 -9.64
N VAL A 446 6.54 5.65 -10.08
CA VAL A 446 5.30 4.87 -9.79
C VAL A 446 5.56 3.48 -9.21
N ALA A 447 4.89 3.15 -8.12
CA ALA A 447 4.83 1.80 -7.57
C ALA A 447 3.40 1.42 -7.17
N PHE A 448 3.09 0.13 -7.19
CA PHE A 448 1.96 -0.44 -6.45
C PHE A 448 2.46 -1.01 -5.13
N ALA A 449 1.59 -1.09 -4.11
CA ALA A 449 1.89 -1.78 -2.87
C ALA A 449 0.75 -2.70 -2.41
N GLN A 450 1.11 -3.88 -1.91
CA GLN A 450 0.23 -4.77 -1.16
C GLN A 450 0.86 -5.10 0.19
N ILE A 451 0.06 -5.45 1.19
CA ILE A 451 0.58 -6.05 2.44
C ILE A 451 1.17 -7.44 2.14
N TYR A 452 2.24 -7.81 2.84
CA TYR A 452 2.85 -9.14 2.81
C TYR A 452 1.84 -10.22 3.23
N GLY A 453 1.97 -11.42 2.66
CA GLY A 453 1.01 -12.52 2.86
C GLY A 453 -0.40 -12.31 2.28
N LEU A 454 -0.68 -11.17 1.64
CA LEU A 454 -2.01 -10.82 1.13
C LEU A 454 -2.03 -10.53 -0.37
N ARG A 455 -2.91 -11.25 -1.08
CA ARG A 455 -3.22 -11.10 -2.52
C ARG A 455 -1.98 -11.19 -3.41
N ASP A 456 -1.17 -12.23 -3.20
CA ASP A 456 -0.01 -12.54 -4.04
C ASP A 456 -0.41 -12.88 -5.48
N ASP A 457 -1.68 -13.27 -5.72
CA ASP A 457 -2.29 -13.37 -7.06
C ASP A 457 -2.30 -12.03 -7.82
N LEU A 458 -2.29 -10.91 -7.11
CA LEU A 458 -2.28 -9.56 -7.67
C LEU A 458 -0.84 -9.02 -7.72
N THR A 459 -0.04 -9.24 -6.67
CA THR A 459 1.38 -8.89 -6.66
C THR A 459 2.14 -9.57 -7.80
N ASN A 460 2.01 -10.89 -7.93
CA ASN A 460 2.72 -11.67 -8.96
C ASN A 460 2.15 -11.40 -10.37
N ARG A 461 0.88 -10.98 -10.47
CA ARG A 461 0.30 -10.50 -11.73
C ARG A 461 0.95 -9.20 -12.17
N ILE A 462 1.13 -8.23 -11.28
CA ILE A 462 1.81 -6.96 -11.60
C ILE A 462 3.26 -7.25 -12.04
N ALA A 463 4.03 -7.98 -11.22
CA ALA A 463 5.43 -8.31 -11.54
C ALA A 463 5.61 -9.19 -12.79
N GLY A 464 4.60 -9.97 -13.17
CA GLY A 464 4.61 -10.82 -14.37
C GLY A 464 4.11 -10.13 -15.66
N SER A 465 3.14 -9.22 -15.56
CA SER A 465 2.48 -8.57 -16.71
C SER A 465 3.00 -7.16 -17.02
N ALA A 466 3.61 -6.49 -16.04
CA ALA A 466 4.34 -5.24 -16.22
C ALA A 466 5.84 -5.46 -15.99
N ALA A 467 6.68 -4.83 -16.82
CA ALA A 467 8.13 -4.82 -16.67
C ALA A 467 8.67 -3.40 -16.84
N THR A 468 9.90 -3.17 -16.38
CA THR A 468 10.71 -2.01 -16.74
C THR A 468 11.87 -2.47 -17.62
N GLU A 469 12.51 -1.53 -18.31
CA GLU A 469 13.66 -1.78 -19.19
C GLU A 469 14.86 -2.41 -18.46
N ASP A 470 15.03 -2.09 -17.18
CA ASP A 470 16.12 -2.54 -16.28
C ASP A 470 15.68 -3.62 -15.27
N GLY A 471 14.40 -4.03 -15.27
CA GLY A 471 13.85 -5.04 -14.35
C GLY A 471 13.53 -4.56 -12.93
N PHE A 472 13.66 -3.25 -12.66
CA PHE A 472 13.30 -2.57 -11.42
C PHE A 472 11.86 -2.85 -10.93
N PRO A 473 11.60 -3.04 -9.62
CA PRO A 473 10.26 -3.38 -9.13
C PRO A 473 9.20 -2.26 -9.27
N LEU A 474 8.13 -2.58 -9.99
CA LEU A 474 6.89 -1.78 -10.07
C LEU A 474 5.91 -2.09 -8.93
N VAL A 475 6.17 -3.09 -8.09
CA VAL A 475 5.33 -3.47 -6.95
C VAL A 475 6.17 -3.78 -5.72
N VAL A 476 5.68 -3.38 -4.54
CA VAL A 476 6.31 -3.68 -3.25
C VAL A 476 5.37 -4.43 -2.30
N LYS A 477 5.93 -5.30 -1.46
CA LYS A 477 5.23 -5.86 -0.29
C LYS A 477 5.53 -5.04 0.95
N SER A 478 4.49 -4.56 1.63
CA SER A 478 4.66 -4.01 2.98
C SER A 478 4.69 -5.14 4.00
N MET A 479 5.87 -5.40 4.54
CA MET A 479 6.17 -6.48 5.46
C MET A 479 6.32 -5.89 6.85
N SER A 480 5.52 -6.36 7.82
CA SER A 480 5.74 -6.03 9.23
C SER A 480 6.67 -7.07 9.87
N TYR A 481 7.39 -6.68 10.91
CA TYR A 481 8.22 -7.59 11.70
C TYR A 481 8.33 -7.07 13.15
N GLY A 482 8.85 -7.90 14.05
CA GLY A 482 8.99 -7.63 15.48
C GLY A 482 8.41 -8.75 16.33
N GLU A 483 8.60 -8.67 17.65
CA GLU A 483 8.15 -9.73 18.57
C GLU A 483 6.68 -10.09 18.40
N LEU A 484 6.33 -11.36 18.61
CA LEU A 484 4.94 -11.83 18.52
C LEU A 484 3.97 -10.96 19.33
N ALA A 485 4.34 -10.58 20.56
CA ALA A 485 3.48 -9.79 21.45
C ALA A 485 3.12 -8.41 20.87
N GLU A 486 4.10 -7.69 20.31
CA GLU A 486 3.89 -6.41 19.63
C GLU A 486 3.12 -6.56 18.32
N CYS A 487 3.27 -7.71 17.65
CA CYS A 487 2.57 -8.01 16.40
C CYS A 487 1.10 -8.45 16.57
N MET A 488 0.68 -8.89 17.77
CA MET A 488 -0.70 -9.39 17.99
C MET A 488 -1.82 -8.40 17.58
N PRO A 489 -1.76 -7.09 17.90
CA PRO A 489 -2.79 -6.13 17.45
C PRO A 489 -2.84 -5.96 15.92
N PHE A 490 -1.68 -6.05 15.24
CA PHE A 490 -1.61 -6.05 13.77
C PHE A 490 -2.23 -7.31 13.18
N LEU A 491 -1.90 -8.48 13.72
CA LEU A 491 -2.46 -9.77 13.29
C LEU A 491 -3.98 -9.84 13.49
N ALA A 492 -4.49 -9.35 14.63
CA ALA A 492 -5.93 -9.32 14.92
C ALA A 492 -6.72 -8.43 13.93
N ARG A 493 -6.19 -7.24 13.60
CA ARG A 493 -6.78 -6.38 12.57
C ARG A 493 -6.69 -7.01 11.18
N ARG A 494 -5.57 -7.66 10.83
CA ARG A 494 -5.46 -8.40 9.55
C ARG A 494 -6.44 -9.56 9.46
N ALA A 495 -6.68 -10.33 10.52
CA ALA A 495 -7.70 -11.38 10.53
C ALA A 495 -9.11 -10.80 10.29
N THR A 496 -9.43 -9.67 10.93
CA THR A 496 -10.71 -8.96 10.77
C THR A 496 -10.89 -8.34 9.38
N GLU A 497 -9.84 -7.77 8.79
CA GLU A 497 -9.86 -7.28 7.40
C GLU A 497 -9.93 -8.44 6.39
N ASN A 498 -9.23 -9.55 6.67
CA ASN A 498 -9.28 -10.75 5.83
C ASN A 498 -10.69 -11.31 5.75
N LYS A 499 -11.43 -11.37 6.87
CA LYS A 499 -12.88 -11.70 6.91
C LYS A 499 -13.65 -10.86 5.87
N ALA A 500 -13.55 -9.54 5.91
CA ALA A 500 -14.22 -8.65 4.94
C ALA A 500 -13.73 -8.80 3.48
N VAL A 501 -12.43 -9.04 3.24
CA VAL A 501 -11.86 -9.26 1.89
C VAL A 501 -12.26 -10.63 1.31
N LEU A 502 -12.42 -11.63 2.17
CA LEU A 502 -12.82 -13.00 1.82
C LEU A 502 -14.34 -13.11 1.60
N GLU A 503 -15.14 -12.37 2.38
CA GLU A 503 -16.60 -12.22 2.24
C GLU A 503 -17.01 -11.42 0.99
N GLY A 504 -16.14 -10.55 0.49
CA GLY A 504 -16.33 -9.87 -0.80
C GLY A 504 -16.60 -10.86 -1.94
N ARG A 505 -17.63 -10.58 -2.77
CA ARG A 505 -18.16 -11.53 -3.78
C ARG A 505 -17.08 -12.16 -4.65
N GLY A 506 -16.74 -13.41 -4.32
CA GLY A 506 -15.76 -14.23 -5.04
C GLY A 506 -14.42 -14.42 -4.33
N GLY A 507 -14.05 -13.63 -3.31
CA GLY A 507 -12.74 -13.68 -2.64
C GLY A 507 -12.38 -15.06 -2.10
N ALA A 508 -13.08 -15.53 -1.07
CA ALA A 508 -12.86 -16.85 -0.48
C ALA A 508 -13.10 -18.03 -1.43
N THR A 509 -13.78 -17.81 -2.57
CA THR A 509 -14.07 -18.86 -3.57
C THR A 509 -12.98 -18.94 -4.63
N ALA A 510 -12.46 -17.80 -5.09
CA ALA A 510 -11.33 -17.72 -6.01
C ALA A 510 -10.06 -18.26 -5.34
N GLU A 511 -9.84 -17.93 -4.06
CA GLU A 511 -8.66 -18.38 -3.33
C GLU A 511 -8.70 -19.88 -3.00
N ARG A 512 -9.84 -20.40 -2.53
CA ARG A 512 -10.04 -21.87 -2.42
C ARG A 512 -9.88 -22.59 -3.77
N ARG A 513 -10.27 -21.97 -4.89
CA ARG A 513 -10.00 -22.50 -6.24
C ARG A 513 -8.53 -22.35 -6.67
N ARG A 514 -7.77 -21.36 -6.16
CA ARG A 514 -6.32 -21.22 -6.40
C ARG A 514 -5.58 -22.33 -5.66
N LEU A 515 -5.79 -22.46 -4.35
CA LEU A 515 -5.30 -23.54 -3.49
C LEU A 515 -5.60 -24.92 -4.08
N GLY A 516 -6.86 -25.22 -4.37
CA GLY A 516 -7.26 -26.51 -4.94
C GLY A 516 -6.67 -26.81 -6.33
N ARG A 517 -6.24 -25.79 -7.10
CA ARG A 517 -5.50 -25.99 -8.36
C ARG A 517 -4.03 -26.25 -8.12
N GLU A 518 -3.38 -25.51 -7.22
CA GLU A 518 -1.95 -25.66 -6.96
C GLU A 518 -1.63 -26.95 -6.18
N ILE A 519 -2.45 -27.30 -5.18
CA ILE A 519 -2.39 -28.61 -4.49
C ILE A 519 -2.57 -29.74 -5.50
N ARG A 520 -3.59 -29.67 -6.38
CA ARG A 520 -3.80 -30.67 -7.44
C ARG A 520 -2.64 -30.74 -8.44
N ARG A 521 -2.02 -29.61 -8.77
CA ARG A 521 -0.84 -29.54 -9.65
C ARG A 521 0.38 -30.22 -9.04
N ARG A 522 0.61 -30.01 -7.74
CA ARG A 522 1.70 -30.64 -6.96
C ARG A 522 1.46 -32.15 -6.79
N LEU A 523 0.23 -32.57 -6.45
CA LEU A 523 -0.15 -33.99 -6.36
C LEU A 523 -0.05 -34.72 -7.72
N ILE A 524 -0.44 -34.09 -8.83
CA ILE A 524 -0.25 -34.66 -10.17
C ILE A 524 1.25 -34.77 -10.51
N ARG A 525 2.07 -33.77 -10.15
CA ARG A 525 3.54 -33.85 -10.32
C ARG A 525 4.13 -35.03 -9.53
N TRP A 526 3.68 -35.25 -8.29
CA TRP A 526 4.14 -36.35 -7.44
C TRP A 526 3.76 -37.73 -8.03
N ALA A 527 2.50 -37.91 -8.43
CA ALA A 527 2.04 -39.13 -9.10
C ALA A 527 2.74 -39.41 -10.44
N CYS A 528 3.18 -38.36 -11.16
CA CYS A 528 3.99 -38.52 -12.37
C CYS A 528 5.50 -38.75 -12.10
N PHE A 529 5.95 -38.63 -10.85
CA PHE A 529 7.32 -38.92 -10.43
C PHE A 529 7.46 -40.38 -9.98
N ASP A 530 6.51 -40.87 -9.17
CA ASP A 530 6.43 -42.28 -8.75
C ASP A 530 6.18 -43.26 -9.92
N MET A 531 5.72 -42.78 -11.08
CA MET A 531 5.63 -43.56 -12.32
C MET A 531 6.92 -43.57 -13.16
N LYS A 532 8.05 -43.13 -12.61
CA LYS A 532 9.37 -43.08 -13.27
C LYS A 532 10.55 -43.54 -12.39
N VAL A 533 10.25 -44.39 -11.40
CA VAL A 533 11.24 -45.13 -10.59
C VAL A 533 11.15 -46.61 -10.96
#